data_AF-A0A0F9FYW7-F1
#
_entry.id   AF-A0A0F9FYW7-F1
#
_cell.length_a   1.000
_cell.length_b   1.000
_cell.length_c   1.000
_cell.angle_alpha   90.00
_cell.angle_beta   90.00
_cell.angle_gamma   90.00
#
_symmetry.space_group_name_H-M   'P 1'
#
loop_
_entity.id
_entity.type
_entity.pdbx_description
1 polymer ?
#
loop_
_entity_poly.entity_id
_entity_poly.type
_entity_poly.pdbx_seq_one_letter_code
_entity_poly.pdbx_strand_id
1 'polypeptide(L)'
;MTEQDDPRDEGELRQAGYRTVGQATRTMLQEFGFKPRRGPPYSKYTYTNYWFPIAVINLAAESHLPWFGPEADRTTIDRRDAVLCAIAADPVLEAALHAVWTYHYRRRASASGSVQHAVFTYVMEALPELFGGCLSPPGAGQ
;
A
#
# COMPACT_ATOMS: atom_id res chain seq x y z
N MET A 1 5.58 18.33 11.70
CA MET A 1 4.89 17.16 11.13
C MET A 1 4.60 16.21 12.28
N THR A 2 3.34 15.85 12.53
CA THR A 2 2.90 15.18 13.77
C THR A 2 2.80 13.67 13.54
N GLU A 3 3.62 12.89 14.22
CA GLU A 3 3.57 11.42 14.26
C GLU A 3 2.29 10.97 14.97
N GLN A 4 1.72 9.82 14.58
CA GLN A 4 0.62 9.19 15.32
C GLN A 4 1.18 8.06 16.18
N ASP A 5 1.13 8.23 17.49
CA ASP A 5 1.41 7.15 18.45
C ASP A 5 0.31 6.09 18.35
N ASP A 6 0.71 4.83 18.24
CA ASP A 6 -0.20 3.69 18.16
C ASP A 6 -0.02 2.78 19.38
N PRO A 7 -1.05 2.61 20.23
CA PRO A 7 -0.92 1.87 21.49
C PRO A 7 -0.86 0.35 21.29
N ARG A 8 -1.10 -0.14 20.07
CA ARG A 8 -1.13 -1.59 19.76
C ARG A 8 0.25 -2.21 19.76
N ASP A 9 0.34 -3.47 20.18
CA ASP A 9 1.57 -4.24 20.09
C ASP A 9 1.94 -4.63 18.64
N GLU A 10 3.13 -5.20 18.41
CA GLU A 10 3.56 -5.62 17.07
C GLU A 10 2.63 -6.69 16.46
N GLY A 11 2.19 -7.66 17.26
CA GLY A 11 1.29 -8.71 16.82
C GLY A 11 -0.05 -8.13 16.39
N GLU A 12 -0.61 -7.22 17.18
CA GLU A 12 -1.84 -6.49 16.91
C GLU A 12 -1.72 -5.61 15.66
N LEU A 13 -0.61 -4.88 15.49
CA LEU A 13 -0.33 -4.10 14.27
C LEU A 13 -0.26 -5.01 13.04
N ARG A 14 0.41 -6.16 13.15
CA ARG A 14 0.51 -7.12 12.05
C ARG A 14 -0.84 -7.73 11.69
N GLN A 15 -1.65 -8.10 12.68
CA GLN A 15 -3.02 -8.60 12.50
C GLN A 15 -3.94 -7.54 11.90
N ALA A 16 -3.74 -6.28 12.29
CA ALA A 16 -4.41 -5.14 11.73
C ALA A 16 -3.85 -4.73 10.36
N GLY A 17 -3.00 -5.51 9.70
CA GLY A 17 -2.55 -5.21 8.33
C GLY A 17 -1.51 -4.10 8.22
N TYR A 18 -0.70 -3.85 9.25
CA TYR A 18 0.43 -2.94 9.19
C TYR A 18 1.76 -3.70 9.08
N ARG A 19 2.75 -3.12 8.42
CA ARG A 19 4.14 -3.64 8.37
C ARG A 19 5.15 -2.50 8.49
N THR A 20 6.36 -2.83 8.92
CA THR A 20 7.52 -1.95 8.85
C THR A 20 8.13 -1.99 7.45
N VAL A 21 8.81 -0.90 7.08
CA VAL A 21 9.53 -0.77 5.80
C VAL A 21 10.96 -0.28 6.04
N GLY A 22 11.85 -0.49 5.07
CA GLY A 22 13.19 0.10 5.08
C GLY A 22 13.18 1.62 4.93
N GLN A 23 14.33 2.26 5.20
CA GLN A 23 14.47 3.72 5.20
C GLN A 23 14.07 4.38 3.87
N ALA A 24 14.42 3.77 2.72
CA ALA A 24 14.10 4.34 1.40
C ALA A 24 12.58 4.42 1.15
N THR A 25 11.86 3.31 1.34
CA THR A 25 10.40 3.26 1.20
C THR A 25 9.70 4.16 2.21
N ARG A 26 10.21 4.23 3.45
CA ARG A 26 9.71 5.18 4.45
C ARG A 26 9.82 6.62 3.94
N THR A 27 10.99 7.06 3.51
CA THR A 27 11.22 8.43 3.03
C THR A 27 10.24 8.76 1.89
N MET A 28 10.14 7.87 0.90
CA MET A 28 9.22 8.04 -0.23
C MET A 28 7.75 8.16 0.21
N LEU A 29 7.27 7.28 1.09
CA LEU A 29 5.89 7.35 1.58
C LEU A 29 5.63 8.65 2.36
N GLN A 30 6.61 9.13 3.14
CA GLN A 30 6.49 10.41 3.84
C GLN A 30 6.47 11.60 2.87
N GLU A 31 7.23 11.57 1.79
CA GLU A 31 7.22 12.59 0.73
C GLU A 31 5.86 12.68 0.03
N PHE A 32 5.18 11.54 -0.17
CA PHE A 32 3.80 11.50 -0.68
C PHE A 32 2.74 11.91 0.35
N GLY A 33 3.12 12.15 1.62
CA GLY A 33 2.22 12.65 2.66
C GLY A 33 1.66 11.59 3.61
N PHE A 34 2.08 10.32 3.49
CA PHE A 34 1.67 9.29 4.44
C PHE A 34 2.28 9.53 5.82
N LYS A 35 1.42 9.49 6.83
CA LYS A 35 1.84 9.62 8.23
C LYS A 35 2.15 8.24 8.79
N PRO A 36 3.40 7.94 9.17
CA PRO A 36 3.70 6.66 9.76
C PRO A 36 3.08 6.55 11.15
N ARG A 37 2.70 5.32 11.52
CA ARG A 37 2.35 4.98 12.89
C ARG A 37 3.61 4.61 13.66
N ARG A 38 3.80 5.22 14.82
CA ARG A 38 4.86 4.85 15.74
C ARG A 38 4.38 3.64 16.54
N GLY A 39 5.00 2.49 16.29
CA GLY A 39 4.67 1.25 17.01
C GLY A 39 5.51 1.08 18.28
N PRO A 40 5.27 0.00 19.03
CA PRO A 40 5.93 -0.26 20.31
C PRO A 40 7.46 -0.33 20.18
N PRO A 41 8.20 0.18 21.16
CA PRO A 41 9.64 0.11 21.20
C PRO A 41 10.11 -1.26 21.71
N TYR A 42 10.01 -2.33 20.91
CA TYR A 42 10.56 -3.64 21.30
C TYR A 42 11.25 -4.37 20.15
N SER A 43 12.34 -3.79 19.66
CA SER A 43 13.40 -4.54 19.00
C SER A 43 14.74 -4.08 19.58
N LYS A 44 15.47 -5.01 20.22
CA LYS A 44 16.83 -4.78 20.75
C LYS A 44 17.86 -4.42 19.65
N TYR A 45 17.47 -4.35 18.38
CA TYR A 45 18.40 -4.25 17.27
C TYR A 45 18.01 -3.29 16.14
N THR A 46 16.97 -2.43 16.24
CA THR A 46 16.66 -1.61 15.06
C THR A 46 15.95 -0.30 15.34
N TYR A 47 16.55 0.75 14.78
CA TYR A 47 16.05 2.11 14.56
C TYR A 47 14.55 2.14 14.26
N THR A 48 13.81 2.93 15.06
CA THR A 48 12.46 3.46 14.82
C THR A 48 11.59 2.67 13.82
N ASN A 49 10.81 1.72 14.33
CA ASN A 49 9.86 0.95 13.52
C ASN A 49 8.65 1.81 13.18
N TYR A 50 8.70 2.48 12.03
CA TYR A 50 7.54 3.18 11.45
C TYR A 50 6.66 2.19 10.70
N TRP A 51 5.37 2.22 11.00
CA TRP A 51 4.38 1.28 10.48
C TRP A 51 3.48 1.95 9.45
N PHE A 52 3.28 1.28 8.32
CA PHE A 52 2.37 1.71 7.27
C PHE A 52 1.37 0.60 6.93
N PRO A 53 0.18 0.95 6.40
CA PRO A 53 -0.75 -0.05 5.87
C PRO A 53 -0.08 -0.90 4.81
N ILE A 54 -0.21 -2.22 4.91
CA ILE A 54 0.41 -3.16 3.98
C ILE A 54 -0.09 -3.00 2.54
N ALA A 55 -1.33 -2.53 2.35
CA ALA A 55 -1.87 -2.19 1.04
C ALA A 55 -1.04 -1.08 0.36
N VAL A 56 -0.74 0.00 1.09
CA VAL A 56 0.10 1.11 0.63
C VAL A 56 1.53 0.63 0.35
N ILE A 57 2.10 -0.19 1.23
CA ILE A 57 3.45 -0.75 1.03
C ILE A 57 3.53 -1.58 -0.26
N ASN A 58 2.49 -2.37 -0.56
CA ASN A 58 2.46 -3.15 -1.81
C ASN A 58 2.30 -2.24 -3.02
N LEU A 59 1.41 -1.24 -3.00
CA LEU A 59 1.29 -0.30 -4.13
C LEU A 59 2.59 0.48 -4.37
N ALA A 60 3.37 0.73 -3.33
CA ALA A 60 4.67 1.39 -3.39
C ALA A 60 5.81 0.49 -3.93
N ALA A 61 5.69 -0.84 -3.85
CA ALA A 61 6.79 -1.73 -4.18
C ALA A 61 6.99 -1.88 -5.70
N GLU A 62 8.25 -1.81 -6.13
CA GLU A 62 8.62 -1.88 -7.55
C GLU A 62 8.19 -3.19 -8.23
N SER A 63 8.08 -4.29 -7.45
CA SER A 63 7.59 -5.58 -7.93
C SER A 63 6.17 -5.53 -8.49
N HIS A 64 5.41 -4.48 -8.19
CA HIS A 64 4.03 -4.28 -8.62
C HIS A 64 3.89 -3.15 -9.64
N LEU A 65 4.99 -2.56 -10.13
CA LEU A 65 4.98 -1.62 -11.25
C LEU A 65 4.28 -2.18 -12.50
N PRO A 66 4.41 -3.48 -12.86
CA PRO A 66 3.69 -4.05 -14.00
C PRO A 66 2.16 -3.91 -13.94
N TRP A 67 1.59 -3.60 -12.76
CA TRP A 67 0.15 -3.35 -12.63
C TRP A 67 -0.24 -1.95 -13.12
N PHE A 68 0.68 -0.99 -13.09
CA PHE A 68 0.46 0.39 -13.55
C PHE A 68 0.78 0.58 -15.04
N GLY A 69 1.38 -0.41 -15.70
CA GLY A 69 1.75 -0.38 -17.11
C GLY A 69 2.65 -1.55 -17.54
N PRO A 70 2.72 -1.86 -18.84
CA PRO A 70 3.41 -3.04 -19.36
C PRO A 70 4.95 -3.02 -19.27
N GLU A 71 5.59 -1.94 -18.80
CA GLU A 71 7.05 -1.88 -18.59
C GLU A 71 7.33 -0.94 -17.40
N ALA A 72 8.42 -1.13 -16.67
CA ALA A 72 8.85 -0.18 -15.63
C ALA A 72 9.47 1.09 -16.26
N ASP A 73 8.72 1.76 -17.14
CA ASP A 73 9.09 3.02 -17.76
C ASP A 73 8.78 4.21 -16.84
N ARG A 74 9.24 5.40 -17.22
CA ARG A 74 9.03 6.61 -16.41
C ARG A 74 7.53 6.89 -16.21
N THR A 75 6.72 6.65 -17.24
CA THR A 75 5.26 6.83 -17.20
C THR A 75 4.59 5.95 -16.15
N THR A 76 5.03 4.70 -16.02
CA THR A 76 4.51 3.72 -15.07
C THR A 76 4.85 4.11 -13.63
N ILE A 77 6.06 4.63 -13.40
CA ILE A 77 6.47 5.21 -12.12
C ILE A 77 5.60 6.43 -11.77
N ASP A 78 5.42 7.35 -12.72
CA ASP A 78 4.62 8.56 -12.49
C ASP A 78 3.15 8.22 -12.16
N ARG A 79 2.57 7.18 -12.77
CA ARG A 79 1.22 6.69 -12.42
C ARG A 79 1.15 6.10 -11.02
N ARG A 80 2.13 5.27 -10.63
CA ARG A 80 2.22 4.74 -9.26
C ARG A 80 2.27 5.87 -8.24
N ASP A 81 3.12 6.87 -8.51
CA ASP A 81 3.32 8.00 -7.62
C ASP A 81 2.06 8.87 -7.52
N ALA A 82 1.36 9.10 -8.64
CA ALA A 82 0.07 9.79 -8.65
C ALA A 82 -0.99 9.06 -7.81
N VAL A 83 -1.05 7.73 -7.91
CA VAL A 83 -1.95 6.90 -7.08
C VAL A 83 -1.60 7.00 -5.60
N LEU A 84 -0.31 6.92 -5.24
CA LEU A 84 0.12 7.06 -3.85
C LEU A 84 -0.21 8.44 -3.28
N CYS A 85 -0.02 9.52 -4.06
CA CYS A 85 -0.43 10.87 -3.70
C CYS A 85 -1.95 10.97 -3.51
N ALA A 86 -2.75 10.38 -4.40
CA ALA A 86 -4.22 10.39 -4.28
C ALA A 86 -4.69 9.67 -3.01
N ILE A 87 -4.09 8.51 -2.69
CA ILE A 87 -4.40 7.78 -1.45
C ILE A 87 -4.01 8.60 -0.22
N ALA A 88 -2.82 9.22 -0.22
CA ALA A 88 -2.36 10.03 0.92
C ALA A 88 -3.20 11.28 1.15
N ALA A 89 -3.80 11.84 0.09
CA ALA A 89 -4.69 12.99 0.15
C ALA A 89 -6.12 12.62 0.63
N ASP A 90 -6.51 11.35 0.57
CA ASP A 90 -7.85 10.86 0.92
C ASP A 90 -7.81 9.77 2.01
N PRO A 91 -8.01 10.14 3.29
CA PRO A 91 -8.08 9.20 4.39
C PRO A 91 -9.19 8.14 4.26
N VAL A 92 -10.28 8.44 3.53
CA VAL A 92 -11.38 7.50 3.30
C VAL A 92 -10.92 6.42 2.32
N LEU A 93 -10.22 6.80 1.26
CA LEU A 93 -9.62 5.86 0.31
C LEU A 93 -8.55 4.98 0.99
N GLU A 94 -7.66 5.55 1.80
CA GLU A 94 -6.66 4.77 2.55
C GLU A 94 -7.34 3.72 3.45
N ALA A 95 -8.38 4.12 4.20
CA ALA A 95 -9.15 3.24 5.07
C ALA A 95 -9.89 2.14 4.28
N ALA A 96 -10.44 2.46 3.10
CA ALA A 96 -11.11 1.49 2.25
C ALA A 96 -10.13 0.44 1.69
N LEU A 97 -8.96 0.84 1.21
CA LEU A 97 -7.91 -0.08 0.74
C LEU A 97 -7.44 -1.01 1.85
N HIS A 98 -7.32 -0.48 3.05
CA HIS A 98 -7.00 -1.26 4.24
C HIS A 98 -8.10 -2.27 4.59
N ALA A 99 -9.38 -1.90 4.47
CA ALA A 99 -10.51 -2.79 4.65
C ALA A 99 -10.54 -3.91 3.60
N VAL A 100 -10.33 -3.58 2.32
CA VAL A 100 -10.21 -4.57 1.23
C VAL A 100 -9.09 -5.55 1.54
N TRP A 101 -7.91 -5.07 1.89
CA TRP A 101 -6.80 -5.94 2.25
C TRP A 101 -7.17 -6.88 3.39
N THR A 102 -7.67 -6.35 4.51
CA THR A 102 -7.95 -7.14 5.71
C THR A 102 -9.06 -8.17 5.48
N TYR A 103 -10.09 -7.82 4.70
CA TYR A 103 -11.16 -8.74 4.31
C TYR A 103 -10.63 -9.93 3.52
N HIS A 104 -9.88 -9.68 2.43
CA HIS A 104 -9.33 -10.73 1.58
C HIS A 104 -8.24 -11.55 2.31
N TYR A 105 -7.43 -10.90 3.15
CA TYR A 105 -6.40 -11.58 3.94
C TYR A 105 -6.99 -12.54 4.97
N ARG A 106 -8.11 -12.18 5.64
CA ARG A 106 -8.77 -13.04 6.64
C ARG A 106 -9.47 -14.25 6.04
N ARG A 107 -9.88 -14.19 4.77
CA ARG A 107 -10.67 -15.23 4.10
C ARG A 107 -9.88 -16.34 3.38
N ARG A 108 -8.55 -16.22 3.28
CA ARG A 108 -7.63 -17.05 2.47
C ARG A 108 -8.21 -18.35 1.85
N ALA A 109 -8.27 -18.36 0.52
CA ALA A 109 -7.63 -19.42 -0.25
C ALA A 109 -6.40 -18.80 -0.95
N SER A 110 -5.22 -19.27 -0.55
CA SER A 110 -3.93 -19.25 -1.26
C SER A 110 -3.81 -18.42 -2.56
N ALA A 111 -3.35 -17.18 -2.42
CA ALA A 111 -2.19 -16.68 -3.14
C ALA A 111 -1.96 -15.24 -2.70
N SER A 112 -0.77 -14.98 -2.16
CA SER A 112 0.16 -13.99 -2.67
C SER A 112 -0.21 -12.98 -3.75
N GLY A 113 -1.00 -13.36 -4.76
CA GLY A 113 -1.43 -12.50 -5.84
C GLY A 113 -2.88 -12.03 -5.68
N SER A 114 -3.75 -12.81 -5.04
CA SER A 114 -5.20 -12.56 -4.98
C SER A 114 -5.57 -11.33 -4.14
N VAL A 115 -4.91 -11.12 -2.99
CA VAL A 115 -5.20 -9.98 -2.10
C VAL A 115 -4.72 -8.68 -2.74
N GLN A 116 -3.52 -8.70 -3.30
CA GLN A 116 -2.95 -7.52 -3.93
C GLN A 116 -3.65 -7.17 -5.24
N HIS A 117 -4.07 -8.17 -6.01
CA HIS A 117 -4.92 -7.96 -7.19
C HIS A 117 -6.26 -7.34 -6.81
N ALA A 118 -6.90 -7.77 -5.71
CA ALA A 118 -8.14 -7.16 -5.23
C ALA A 118 -7.96 -5.69 -4.81
N VAL A 119 -6.86 -5.39 -4.09
CA VAL A 119 -6.50 -4.01 -3.72
C VAL A 119 -6.24 -3.16 -4.96
N PHE A 120 -5.49 -3.69 -5.93
CA PHE A 120 -5.19 -2.96 -7.15
C PHE A 120 -6.44 -2.73 -8.01
N THR A 121 -7.31 -3.74 -8.13
CA THR A 121 -8.60 -3.61 -8.82
C THR A 121 -9.45 -2.50 -8.19
N TYR A 122 -9.54 -2.47 -6.85
CA TYR A 122 -10.24 -1.40 -6.14
C TYR A 122 -9.64 -0.02 -6.44
N VAL A 123 -8.31 0.12 -6.50
CA VAL A 123 -7.67 1.40 -6.87
C VAL A 123 -8.06 1.83 -8.28
N MET A 124 -8.04 0.92 -9.26
CA MET A 124 -8.43 1.25 -10.63
C MET A 124 -9.90 1.66 -10.73
N GLU A 125 -10.79 1.03 -9.96
CA GLU A 125 -12.20 1.39 -9.90
C GLU A 125 -12.42 2.74 -9.21
N ALA A 126 -11.63 3.05 -8.18
CA ALA A 126 -11.72 4.28 -7.40
C ALA A 126 -11.09 5.50 -8.08
N LEU A 127 -10.05 5.30 -8.89
CA LEU A 127 -9.27 6.37 -9.56
C LEU A 127 -9.14 6.11 -11.08
N PRO A 128 -10.25 5.90 -11.82
CA PRO A 128 -10.21 5.45 -13.21
C PRO A 128 -9.48 6.42 -14.16
N GLU A 129 -9.48 7.71 -13.85
CA GLU A 129 -8.78 8.76 -14.61
C GLU A 129 -7.25 8.57 -14.64
N LEU A 130 -6.68 7.91 -13.64
CA LEU A 130 -5.23 7.64 -13.59
C LEU A 130 -4.82 6.45 -14.48
N PHE A 131 -5.80 5.67 -14.96
CA PHE A 131 -5.58 4.45 -15.75
C PHE A 131 -6.15 4.50 -17.18
N GLY A 132 -6.81 5.60 -17.56
CA GLY A 132 -7.01 5.98 -18.97
C GLY A 132 -7.89 5.05 -19.82
N GLY A 133 -8.98 4.50 -19.29
CA GLY A 133 -10.01 3.78 -20.06
C GLY A 133 -9.59 2.40 -20.62
N CYS A 134 -8.30 2.07 -20.65
CA CYS A 134 -7.79 0.74 -20.98
C CYS A 134 -7.78 -0.16 -19.74
N LEU A 135 -8.97 -0.42 -19.19
CA LEU A 135 -9.13 -1.28 -18.02
C LEU A 135 -8.85 -2.73 -18.42
N SER A 136 -7.73 -3.26 -17.99
CA SER A 136 -7.58 -4.70 -17.84
C SER A 136 -6.79 -4.97 -16.58
N PRO A 137 -7.44 -5.48 -15.52
CA PRO A 137 -6.69 -5.93 -14.36
C PRO A 137 -5.67 -6.99 -14.79
N PRO A 138 -4.48 -7.04 -14.16
CA PRO A 138 -3.42 -7.98 -14.52
C PRO A 138 -3.93 -9.42 -14.35
N GLY A 139 -4.18 -10.11 -15.47
CA GLY A 139 -4.83 -11.42 -15.52
C GLY A 139 -6.09 -11.50 -16.40
N ALA A 140 -6.57 -10.38 -16.96
CA ALA A 140 -7.70 -10.37 -17.92
C ALA A 140 -7.36 -10.95 -19.31
N GLY A 141 -6.12 -11.40 -19.51
CA GLY A 141 -5.62 -11.98 -20.76
C GLY A 141 -4.65 -13.12 -20.52
N GLN A 142 -5.09 -14.15 -19.78
CA GLN A 142 -4.65 -15.55 -19.94
C GLN A 142 -5.83 -16.48 -19.71
#